data_AF-Q66KP6-F1
#
_entry.id   AF-Q66KP6-F1
#
_cell.length_a   1.000
_cell.length_b   1.000
_cell.length_c   1.000
_cell.angle_alpha   90.00
_cell.angle_beta   90.00
_cell.angle_gamma   90.00
#
_symmetry.space_group_name_H-M   'P 1'
#
loop_
_entity.id
_entity.type
_entity.pdbx_description
1 polymer ?
#
loop_
_entity_poly.entity_id
_entity_poly.type
_entity_poly.pdbx_seq_one_letter_code
_entity_poly.pdbx_strand_id
1 'polypeptide(L)'
;GGPTEDVRGAAHLTVQKRKWHPGVLLFISALLCSTVTLVTGCNKALCASDVSKCLLQELCQCQAIEGNCSCCPECMLCMGNLWDQCCDCVGLCSKNKESRKHSARRSSLEELPVPVPSLFRAVSSMQEGESALGWTSHSLPIREELAQSTHMDHILLGAHSVVTASPLTNTSDFCTVLYFNSCMSMRRCHQSCESVGSTKYRWFHNGCCQCVGPDCHGYGSKEPICRQCQTKEMMSEGKRERATV
;
A
#
# COMPACT_ATOMS: atom_id res chain seq x y z
N GLY A 1 13.96 92.35 13.45
CA GLY A 1 13.44 92.08 14.80
C GLY A 1 11.94 91.98 14.70
N GLY A 2 11.38 90.86 15.12
CA GLY A 2 9.94 90.59 15.12
C GLY A 2 9.68 89.08 14.92
N PRO A 3 8.77 88.46 15.67
CA PRO A 3 8.91 87.09 16.15
C PRO A 3 8.00 86.08 15.46
N THR A 4 8.27 84.82 15.79
CA THR A 4 7.49 83.59 15.60
C THR A 4 6.01 83.73 15.91
N GLU A 5 5.13 83.19 15.07
CA GLU A 5 3.95 82.43 15.50
C GLU A 5 3.62 81.32 14.50
N ASP A 6 3.47 80.13 15.07
CA ASP A 6 3.19 78.85 14.44
C ASP A 6 1.74 78.50 14.80
N VAL A 7 0.83 78.44 13.83
CA VAL A 7 -0.53 77.90 14.04
C VAL A 7 -0.94 77.05 12.84
N ARG A 8 -0.52 75.78 12.91
CA ARG A 8 -1.36 74.58 12.77
C ARG A 8 -2.47 74.64 11.69
N GLY A 9 -2.08 74.41 10.44
CA GLY A 9 -2.98 73.93 9.40
C GLY A 9 -3.34 72.45 9.67
N ALA A 10 -4.59 72.19 10.03
CA ALA A 10 -5.12 70.84 10.15
C ALA A 10 -5.22 70.19 8.76
N ALA A 11 -4.19 69.44 8.38
CA ALA A 11 -4.26 68.54 7.23
C ALA A 11 -5.25 67.42 7.55
N HIS A 12 -6.42 67.49 6.92
CA HIS A 12 -7.47 66.49 6.98
C HIS A 12 -6.97 65.21 6.28
N LEU A 13 -6.27 64.35 7.01
CA LEU A 13 -5.89 63.02 6.53
C LEU A 13 -7.18 62.19 6.43
N THR A 14 -7.80 62.20 5.25
CA THR A 14 -8.89 61.27 4.94
C THR A 14 -8.27 59.88 4.88
N VAL A 15 -8.32 59.17 6.01
CA VAL A 15 -8.13 57.71 6.04
C VAL A 15 -9.24 57.14 5.17
N GLN A 16 -8.91 56.88 3.91
CA GLN A 16 -9.78 56.20 2.97
C GLN A 16 -9.88 54.76 3.46
N LYS A 17 -10.79 54.51 4.42
CA LYS A 17 -11.17 53.17 4.84
C LYS A 17 -11.66 52.47 3.57
N ARG A 18 -10.83 51.65 2.94
CA ARG A 18 -11.27 50.70 1.92
C ARG A 18 -12.35 49.87 2.58
N LYS A 19 -13.61 50.21 2.30
CA LYS A 19 -14.76 49.36 2.62
C LYS A 19 -14.58 48.12 1.76
N TRP A 20 -13.96 47.09 2.34
CA TRP A 20 -14.02 45.76 1.77
C TRP A 20 -15.48 45.36 1.78
N HIS A 21 -16.12 45.43 0.61
CA HIS A 21 -17.52 45.03 0.47
C HIS A 21 -17.61 43.55 0.86
N PRO A 22 -18.47 43.17 1.83
CA PRO A 22 -18.59 41.80 2.29
C PRO A 22 -18.93 40.84 1.14
N GLY A 23 -19.56 41.35 0.08
CA GLY A 23 -19.80 40.62 -1.17
C GLY A 23 -18.52 40.22 -1.91
N VAL A 24 -17.45 41.02 -1.89
CA VAL A 24 -16.19 40.71 -2.59
C VAL A 24 -15.43 39.58 -1.87
N LEU A 25 -15.42 39.58 -0.54
CA LEU A 25 -14.84 38.48 0.25
C LEU A 25 -15.64 37.18 0.11
N LEU A 26 -16.97 37.26 0.06
CA LEU A 26 -17.84 36.11 -0.24
C LEU A 26 -17.62 35.57 -1.65
N PHE A 27 -17.45 36.45 -2.65
CA PHE A 27 -17.14 36.04 -4.03
C PHE A 27 -15.77 35.36 -4.14
N ILE A 28 -14.74 35.89 -3.48
CA ILE A 28 -13.40 35.28 -3.47
C ILE A 28 -13.43 33.93 -2.72
N SER A 29 -14.15 33.85 -1.61
CA SER A 29 -14.37 32.59 -0.89
C SER A 29 -15.12 31.55 -1.73
N ALA A 30 -16.12 31.95 -2.50
CA ALA A 30 -16.86 31.06 -3.40
C ALA A 30 -15.99 30.56 -4.57
N LEU A 31 -15.15 31.44 -5.15
CA LEU A 31 -14.16 31.04 -6.16
C LEU A 31 -13.12 30.06 -5.59
N LEU A 32 -12.62 30.30 -4.37
CA LEU A 32 -11.69 29.38 -3.70
C LEU A 32 -12.36 28.05 -3.32
N CYS A 33 -13.62 28.03 -2.91
CA CYS A 33 -14.34 26.79 -2.60
C CYS A 33 -14.64 25.96 -3.86
N SER A 34 -14.84 26.61 -5.02
CA SER A 34 -15.11 25.92 -6.29
C SER A 34 -13.88 25.16 -6.81
N THR A 35 -12.67 25.61 -6.49
CA THR A 35 -11.42 24.91 -6.85
C THR A 35 -11.06 23.77 -5.89
N VAL A 36 -11.78 23.61 -4.77
CA VAL A 36 -11.62 22.50 -3.80
C VAL A 36 -12.67 21.42 -4.04
N THR A 37 -13.13 21.25 -5.28
CA THR A 37 -13.72 19.97 -5.67
C THR A 37 -12.58 18.95 -5.71
N LEU A 38 -12.57 18.04 -4.73
CA LEU A 38 -11.70 16.88 -4.70
C LEU A 38 -11.68 16.26 -6.11
N VAL A 39 -10.49 16.14 -6.69
CA VAL A 39 -10.27 15.36 -7.91
C VAL A 39 -10.44 13.89 -7.53
N THR A 40 -11.68 13.42 -7.41
CA THR A 40 -12.01 12.00 -7.51
C THR A 40 -12.05 11.68 -9.00
N GLY A 41 -10.87 11.60 -9.59
CA GLY A 41 -10.71 11.40 -11.01
C GLY A 41 -9.29 10.98 -11.33
N CYS A 42 -9.16 10.12 -12.34
CA CYS A 42 -7.90 9.69 -12.90
C CYS A 42 -6.92 10.86 -13.13
N ASN A 43 -5.74 10.79 -12.51
CA ASN A 43 -4.64 11.69 -12.84
C ASN A 43 -3.96 11.21 -14.13
N LYS A 44 -4.46 11.70 -15.28
CA LYS A 44 -3.96 11.30 -16.61
C LYS A 44 -2.45 11.52 -16.78
N ALA A 45 -1.86 12.53 -16.14
CA ALA A 45 -0.43 12.81 -16.26
C ALA A 45 0.44 11.76 -15.57
N LEU A 46 0.02 11.30 -14.38
CA LEU A 46 0.72 10.24 -13.64
C LEU A 46 0.49 8.86 -14.27
N CYS A 47 -0.73 8.61 -14.73
CA CYS A 47 -1.17 7.31 -15.21
C CYS A 47 -0.85 7.06 -16.70
N ALA A 48 -0.49 8.09 -17.48
CA ALA A 48 -0.36 8.00 -18.94
C ALA A 48 0.54 6.85 -19.40
N SER A 49 1.73 6.71 -18.80
CA SER A 49 2.72 5.70 -19.23
C SER A 49 2.22 4.28 -19.00
N ASP A 50 1.85 3.95 -17.76
CA ASP A 50 1.43 2.60 -17.38
C ASP A 50 0.07 2.23 -17.99
N VAL A 51 -0.89 3.16 -18.02
CA VAL A 51 -2.19 2.92 -18.67
C VAL A 51 -2.00 2.67 -20.17
N SER A 52 -1.19 3.47 -20.86
CA SER A 52 -0.94 3.28 -22.30
C SER A 52 -0.25 1.95 -22.57
N LYS A 53 0.76 1.59 -21.76
CA LYS A 53 1.45 0.30 -21.84
C LYS A 53 0.47 -0.87 -21.68
N CYS A 54 -0.37 -0.84 -20.66
CA CYS A 54 -1.29 -1.94 -20.37
C CYS A 54 -2.45 -2.05 -21.36
N LEU A 55 -2.90 -0.92 -21.92
CA LEU A 55 -3.87 -0.92 -23.01
C LEU A 55 -3.27 -1.46 -24.30
N LEU A 56 -2.03 -1.10 -24.64
CA LEU A 56 -1.33 -1.63 -25.82
C LEU A 56 -1.04 -3.13 -25.72
N GLN A 57 -0.84 -3.66 -24.51
CA GLN A 57 -0.68 -5.09 -24.25
C GLN A 57 -2.03 -5.85 -24.17
N GLU A 58 -3.15 -5.16 -24.42
CA GLU A 58 -4.51 -5.70 -24.35
C GLU A 58 -4.94 -6.23 -22.97
N LEU A 59 -4.13 -6.01 -21.93
CA LEU A 59 -4.40 -6.50 -20.58
C LEU A 59 -5.53 -5.72 -19.89
N CYS A 60 -5.74 -4.47 -20.28
CA CYS A 60 -6.74 -3.57 -19.71
C CYS A 60 -7.92 -3.26 -20.64
N GLN A 61 -8.08 -4.00 -21.73
CA GLN A 61 -9.15 -3.78 -22.71
C GLN A 61 -10.38 -4.64 -22.40
N CYS A 62 -11.07 -4.40 -21.29
CA CYS A 62 -12.38 -5.03 -21.05
C CYS A 62 -13.37 -4.11 -20.33
N GLN A 63 -14.66 -4.41 -20.49
CA GLN A 63 -15.73 -3.71 -19.81
C GLN A 63 -16.12 -4.52 -18.57
N ALA A 64 -15.98 -3.93 -17.38
CA ALA A 64 -16.43 -4.56 -16.14
C ALA A 64 -17.97 -4.55 -16.12
N ILE A 65 -18.60 -5.70 -16.37
CA ILE A 65 -20.06 -5.85 -16.33
C ILE A 65 -20.45 -6.28 -14.91
N GLU A 66 -21.07 -5.36 -14.16
CA GLU A 66 -21.68 -5.61 -12.83
C GLU A 66 -20.85 -6.47 -11.86
N GLY A 67 -19.54 -6.21 -11.79
CA GLY A 67 -18.64 -6.88 -10.84
C GLY A 67 -18.02 -8.19 -11.34
N ASN A 68 -18.40 -8.68 -12.53
CA ASN A 68 -17.66 -9.71 -13.23
C ASN A 68 -16.71 -9.06 -14.25
N CYS A 69 -15.42 -9.32 -14.09
CA CYS A 69 -14.38 -8.75 -14.94
C CYS A 69 -13.26 -9.77 -15.14
N SER A 70 -13.22 -10.37 -16.33
CA SER A 70 -12.24 -11.40 -16.66
C SER A 70 -10.83 -10.85 -16.82
N CYS A 71 -10.65 -9.62 -17.31
CA CYS A 71 -9.32 -9.02 -17.55
C CYS A 71 -8.77 -8.18 -16.37
N CYS A 72 -9.58 -7.93 -15.35
CA CYS A 72 -9.16 -7.12 -14.21
C CYS A 72 -7.91 -7.67 -13.49
N PRO A 73 -7.73 -9.00 -13.34
CA PRO A 73 -6.50 -9.56 -12.77
C PRO A 73 -5.23 -9.20 -13.56
N GLU A 74 -5.27 -9.35 -14.88
CA GLU A 74 -4.15 -9.05 -15.77
C GLU A 74 -3.89 -7.54 -15.84
N CYS A 75 -4.95 -6.73 -15.88
CA CYS A 75 -4.84 -5.27 -15.86
C CYS A 75 -4.25 -4.76 -14.54
N MET A 76 -4.66 -5.32 -13.40
CA MET A 76 -4.06 -5.04 -12.09
C MET A 76 -2.57 -5.37 -12.06
N LEU A 77 -2.19 -6.53 -12.58
CA LEU A 77 -0.80 -6.98 -12.63
C LEU A 77 0.07 -6.05 -13.50
N CYS A 78 -0.48 -5.62 -14.63
CA CYS A 78 0.24 -4.71 -15.52
C CYS A 78 0.47 -3.32 -14.87
N MET A 79 -0.54 -2.81 -14.17
CA MET A 79 -0.51 -1.47 -13.54
C MET A 79 0.22 -1.45 -12.19
N GLY A 80 0.25 -2.60 -11.51
CA GLY A 80 0.98 -2.80 -10.25
C GLY A 80 0.56 -1.84 -9.15
N ASN A 81 1.53 -1.10 -8.62
CA ASN A 81 1.36 -0.17 -7.50
C ASN A 81 0.59 1.11 -7.86
N LEU A 82 0.41 1.43 -9.15
CA LEU A 82 -0.38 2.57 -9.60
C LEU A 82 -1.88 2.23 -9.72
N TRP A 83 -2.28 0.97 -9.56
CA TRP A 83 -3.66 0.53 -9.74
C TRP A 83 -4.68 1.39 -8.97
N ASP A 84 -4.51 1.60 -7.66
CA ASP A 84 -5.47 2.36 -6.86
C ASP A 84 -5.60 3.84 -7.29
N GLN A 85 -4.57 4.39 -7.93
CA GLN A 85 -4.54 5.77 -8.41
C GLN A 85 -4.99 5.89 -9.87
N CYS A 86 -4.92 4.80 -10.64
CA CYS A 86 -5.08 4.79 -12.08
C CYS A 86 -6.21 3.87 -12.59
N CYS A 87 -6.84 3.06 -11.74
CA CYS A 87 -7.93 2.18 -12.14
C CYS A 87 -9.16 2.96 -12.66
N ASP A 88 -9.33 4.21 -12.21
CA ASP A 88 -10.38 5.12 -12.69
C ASP A 88 -10.13 5.53 -14.15
N CYS A 89 -8.86 5.53 -14.60
CA CYS A 89 -8.48 5.85 -15.97
C CYS A 89 -8.96 4.80 -16.98
N VAL A 90 -9.10 3.55 -16.51
CA VAL A 90 -9.56 2.41 -17.32
C VAL A 90 -10.98 1.98 -16.95
N GLY A 91 -11.60 2.63 -15.95
CA GLY A 91 -12.97 2.32 -15.51
C GLY A 91 -13.11 0.97 -14.80
N LEU A 92 -12.03 0.45 -14.21
CA LEU A 92 -11.99 -0.89 -13.61
C LEU A 92 -11.87 -0.89 -12.08
N CYS A 93 -11.95 0.27 -11.41
CA CYS A 93 -11.90 0.32 -9.95
C CYS A 93 -13.03 -0.49 -9.31
N SER A 94 -12.68 -1.38 -8.37
CA SER A 94 -13.67 -2.10 -7.58
C SER A 94 -14.35 -1.17 -6.57
N LYS A 95 -15.69 -1.10 -6.62
CA LYS A 95 -16.48 -0.26 -5.69
C LYS A 95 -16.59 -0.85 -4.27
N ASN A 96 -16.21 -2.11 -4.05
CA ASN A 96 -16.36 -2.82 -2.78
C ASN A 96 -15.05 -2.91 -1.96
N LYS A 97 -15.14 -2.59 -0.66
CA LYS A 97 -14.02 -2.67 0.32
C LYS A 97 -13.39 -4.07 0.41
N GLU A 98 -14.19 -5.12 0.24
CA GLU A 98 -13.70 -6.50 0.27
C GLU A 98 -12.82 -6.83 -0.94
N SER A 99 -13.14 -6.28 -2.11
CA SER A 99 -12.31 -6.43 -3.31
C SER A 99 -10.92 -5.80 -3.13
N ARG A 100 -10.83 -4.68 -2.41
CA ARG A 100 -9.53 -4.04 -2.08
C ARG A 100 -8.68 -4.90 -1.15
N LYS A 101 -9.29 -5.59 -0.18
CA LYS A 101 -8.59 -6.59 0.65
C LYS A 101 -8.13 -7.78 -0.18
N HIS A 102 -8.96 -8.28 -1.09
CA HIS A 102 -8.58 -9.37 -1.99
C HIS A 102 -7.42 -8.99 -2.91
N SER A 103 -7.41 -7.77 -3.47
CA SER A 103 -6.28 -7.28 -4.28
C SER A 103 -5.01 -7.10 -3.46
N ALA A 104 -5.09 -6.58 -2.23
CA ALA A 104 -3.91 -6.44 -1.36
C ALA A 104 -3.32 -7.79 -0.91
N ARG A 105 -4.15 -8.84 -0.79
CA ARG A 105 -3.72 -10.21 -0.48
C ARG A 105 -3.11 -10.96 -1.67
N ARG A 106 -3.34 -10.49 -2.90
CA ARG A 106 -2.66 -11.07 -4.06
C ARG A 106 -1.16 -10.85 -3.93
N SER A 107 -0.42 -11.91 -4.21
CA SER A 107 1.03 -11.93 -4.05
C SER A 107 1.71 -12.78 -5.10
N SER A 108 2.92 -12.39 -5.44
CA SER A 108 3.87 -13.17 -6.22
C SER A 108 4.77 -13.93 -5.24
N LEU A 109 5.02 -15.20 -5.55
CA LEU A 109 5.78 -16.14 -4.71
C LEU A 109 6.96 -16.66 -5.51
N GLU A 110 8.12 -16.75 -4.87
CA GLU A 110 9.31 -17.29 -5.50
C GLU A 110 10.27 -17.85 -4.44
N GLU A 111 10.99 -18.89 -4.83
CA GLU A 111 12.07 -19.50 -4.05
C GLU A 111 13.40 -18.86 -4.45
N LEU A 112 14.22 -18.51 -3.45
CA LEU A 112 15.47 -17.81 -3.70
C LEU A 112 16.57 -18.80 -4.11
N PRO A 113 17.40 -18.46 -5.10
CA PRO A 113 18.37 -19.40 -5.67
C PRO A 113 19.51 -19.74 -4.70
N VAL A 114 19.87 -18.83 -3.79
CA VAL A 114 21.00 -18.99 -2.86
C VAL A 114 20.56 -18.60 -1.44
N PRO A 115 19.90 -19.52 -0.71
CA PRO A 115 19.48 -19.26 0.66
C PRO A 115 20.67 -19.32 1.63
N VAL A 116 20.62 -18.54 2.72
CA VAL A 116 21.61 -18.58 3.81
C VAL A 116 20.88 -18.71 5.15
N PRO A 117 20.41 -19.94 5.53
CA PRO A 117 19.55 -20.15 6.70
C PRO A 117 20.12 -19.66 8.03
N SER A 118 21.45 -19.77 8.20
CA SER A 118 22.13 -19.29 9.41
C SER A 118 22.05 -17.77 9.56
N LEU A 119 22.20 -17.04 8.45
CA LEU A 119 22.07 -15.58 8.41
C LEU A 119 20.63 -15.17 8.72
N PHE A 120 19.64 -15.83 8.10
CA PHE A 120 18.24 -15.53 8.36
C PHE A 120 17.89 -15.70 9.83
N ARG A 121 18.31 -16.81 10.46
CA ARG A 121 18.07 -17.02 11.90
C ARG A 121 18.72 -15.94 12.75
N ALA A 122 19.97 -15.57 12.45
CA ALA A 122 20.64 -14.47 13.15
C ALA A 122 19.88 -13.14 13.00
N VAL A 123 19.54 -12.74 11.77
CA VAL A 123 18.80 -11.50 11.46
C VAL A 123 17.42 -11.47 12.10
N SER A 124 16.70 -12.60 12.07
CA SER A 124 15.35 -12.72 12.64
C SER A 124 15.30 -12.70 14.16
N SER A 125 16.41 -13.03 14.82
CA SER A 125 16.56 -13.00 16.27
C SER A 125 16.98 -11.63 16.84
N MET A 126 17.35 -10.68 15.97
CA MET A 126 17.69 -9.32 16.36
C MET A 126 16.43 -8.60 16.87
N GLN A 127 16.34 -8.39 18.19
CA GLN A 127 15.22 -7.73 18.84
C GLN A 127 15.12 -6.25 18.41
N GLU A 128 13.90 -5.69 18.33
CA GLU A 128 13.60 -4.29 17.99
C GLU A 128 14.26 -3.21 18.89
N GLY A 129 15.10 -3.60 19.86
CA GLY A 129 15.66 -2.75 20.91
C GLY A 129 16.88 -1.91 20.54
N GLU A 130 17.51 -2.14 19.38
CA GLU A 130 18.67 -1.35 18.94
C GLU A 130 18.47 -0.88 17.50
N SER A 131 17.74 0.24 17.35
CA SER A 131 17.67 1.05 16.13
C SER A 131 17.11 0.36 14.88
N ALA A 132 15.78 0.39 14.74
CA ALA A 132 15.06 0.58 13.48
C ALA A 132 15.56 -0.23 12.25
N LEU A 133 15.66 -1.55 12.38
CA LEU A 133 16.15 -2.45 11.32
C LEU A 133 15.35 -2.40 9.99
N GLY A 134 14.33 -1.57 9.83
CA GLY A 134 13.60 -1.47 8.56
C GLY A 134 12.74 -2.70 8.23
N TRP A 135 12.78 -3.75 9.05
CA TRP A 135 11.91 -4.93 9.02
C TRP A 135 11.41 -5.30 10.42
N THR A 136 10.43 -6.21 10.48
CA THR A 136 9.84 -6.77 11.70
C THR A 136 9.76 -8.29 11.58
N SER A 137 10.12 -9.00 12.65
CA SER A 137 10.07 -10.47 12.70
C SER A 137 8.74 -10.95 13.26
N HIS A 138 8.14 -11.95 12.62
CA HIS A 138 6.88 -12.58 13.05
C HIS A 138 7.03 -14.09 13.04
N SER A 139 6.57 -14.75 14.10
CA SER A 139 6.57 -16.21 14.23
C SER A 139 5.14 -16.73 14.20
N LEU A 140 4.86 -17.63 13.26
CA LEU A 140 3.54 -18.19 13.00
C LEU A 140 3.56 -19.70 13.32
N PRO A 141 2.56 -20.26 14.01
CA PRO A 141 2.52 -21.70 14.23
C PRO A 141 2.36 -22.44 12.90
N ILE A 142 3.14 -23.50 12.66
CA ILE A 142 3.17 -24.23 11.37
C ILE A 142 1.78 -24.77 10.97
N ARG A 143 0.94 -25.14 11.96
CA ARG A 143 -0.45 -25.61 11.71
C ARG A 143 -1.32 -24.56 11.02
N GLU A 144 -1.11 -23.28 11.33
CA GLU A 144 -1.88 -22.18 10.76
C GLU A 144 -1.42 -21.84 9.34
N GLU A 145 -0.13 -22.05 9.03
CA GLU A 145 0.41 -21.95 7.67
C GLU A 145 -0.19 -23.03 6.75
N LEU A 146 -0.29 -24.28 7.25
CA LEU A 146 -0.87 -25.37 6.49
C LEU A 146 -2.39 -25.22 6.27
N ALA A 147 -3.13 -24.78 7.30
CA ALA A 147 -4.56 -24.48 7.17
C ALA A 147 -4.83 -23.34 6.18
N GLN A 148 -3.90 -22.39 6.06
CA GLN A 148 -3.96 -21.37 5.03
C GLN A 148 -3.67 -21.95 3.64
N SER A 149 -2.77 -22.93 3.50
CA SER A 149 -2.42 -23.54 2.20
C SER A 149 -3.57 -24.28 1.51
N THR A 150 -4.43 -24.99 2.25
CA THR A 150 -5.44 -25.92 1.71
C THR A 150 -6.60 -25.28 0.93
N HIS A 151 -6.78 -23.96 0.98
CA HIS A 151 -7.85 -23.28 0.24
C HIS A 151 -7.53 -23.08 -1.27
N MET A 152 -6.35 -23.50 -1.75
CA MET A 152 -5.95 -23.38 -3.17
C MET A 152 -5.80 -24.72 -3.91
N ASP A 153 -6.11 -25.85 -3.29
CA ASP A 153 -5.90 -27.18 -3.92
C ASP A 153 -7.13 -27.74 -4.67
N HIS A 154 -8.21 -26.96 -4.81
CA HIS A 154 -9.36 -27.42 -5.61
C HIS A 154 -9.20 -27.23 -7.13
N ILE A 155 -8.05 -26.77 -7.64
CA ILE A 155 -7.79 -26.67 -9.08
C ILE A 155 -6.43 -27.30 -9.46
N LEU A 156 -6.19 -28.56 -9.08
CA LEU A 156 -5.50 -29.59 -9.87
C LEU A 156 -5.25 -30.83 -8.98
N LEU A 157 -6.18 -31.79 -8.99
CA LEU A 157 -5.83 -33.17 -8.66
C LEU A 157 -6.03 -34.04 -9.90
N GLY A 158 -5.06 -33.93 -10.81
CA GLY A 158 -4.64 -35.09 -11.60
C GLY A 158 -3.82 -36.00 -10.69
N ALA A 159 -4.18 -37.28 -10.65
CA ALA A 159 -3.58 -38.30 -9.81
C ALA A 159 -2.05 -38.40 -9.96
N HIS A 160 -1.42 -38.92 -8.90
CA HIS A 160 -0.01 -39.34 -8.76
C HIS A 160 0.98 -38.33 -8.15
N SER A 161 0.87 -38.13 -6.84
CA SER A 161 2.07 -38.11 -5.98
C SER A 161 1.67 -38.48 -4.55
N VAL A 162 2.09 -39.67 -4.12
CA VAL A 162 2.08 -40.06 -2.71
C VAL A 162 2.88 -39.01 -1.96
N VAL A 163 2.22 -38.19 -1.14
CA VAL A 163 2.89 -37.31 -0.19
C VAL A 163 3.60 -38.22 0.79
N THR A 164 4.88 -38.48 0.55
CA THR A 164 5.77 -39.05 1.55
C THR A 164 5.93 -37.96 2.61
N ALA A 165 5.10 -38.03 3.65
CA ALA A 165 5.29 -37.27 4.87
C ALA A 165 6.68 -37.64 5.40
N SER A 166 7.67 -36.77 5.16
CA SER A 166 8.98 -36.92 5.79
C SER A 166 8.81 -36.87 7.31
N PRO A 167 9.61 -37.63 8.07
CA PRO A 167 9.44 -37.73 9.52
C PRO A 167 9.65 -36.34 10.13
N LEU A 168 8.74 -35.95 11.02
CA LEU A 168 8.80 -34.75 11.84
C LEU A 168 10.05 -34.79 12.73
N THR A 169 11.19 -34.33 12.22
CA THR A 169 12.44 -34.27 12.98
C THR A 169 12.55 -32.91 13.66
N ASN A 170 12.05 -32.77 14.91
CA ASN A 170 12.37 -31.68 15.85
C ASN A 170 12.60 -30.28 15.23
N THR A 171 11.77 -29.89 14.27
CA THR A 171 11.78 -28.56 13.66
C THR A 171 10.92 -27.66 14.54
N SER A 172 11.40 -26.47 14.85
CA SER A 172 10.66 -25.46 15.62
C SER A 172 9.19 -25.42 15.21
N ASP A 173 8.25 -25.49 16.15
CA ASP A 173 6.80 -25.44 15.88
C ASP A 173 6.31 -24.14 15.22
N PHE A 174 7.25 -23.22 14.96
CA PHE A 174 7.03 -21.88 14.44
C PHE A 174 7.78 -21.65 13.13
N CYS A 175 7.08 -21.11 12.15
CA CYS A 175 7.59 -20.53 10.92
C CYS A 175 7.87 -19.04 11.17
N THR A 176 9.12 -18.61 10.98
CA THR A 176 9.50 -17.21 11.14
C THR A 176 9.57 -16.51 9.78
N VAL A 177 8.97 -15.32 9.70
CA VAL A 177 8.95 -14.45 8.52
C VAL A 177 9.38 -13.03 8.90
N LEU A 178 10.02 -12.34 7.95
CA LEU A 178 10.38 -10.92 8.09
C LEU A 178 9.51 -10.07 7.18
N TYR A 179 8.89 -9.03 7.72
CA TYR A 179 8.17 -8.03 6.95
C TYR A 179 8.95 -6.72 6.92
N PHE A 180 9.29 -6.25 5.73
CA PHE A 180 9.87 -4.91 5.58
C PHE A 180 8.83 -3.83 5.87
N ASN A 181 9.26 -2.78 6.58
CA ASN A 181 8.37 -1.70 7.00
C ASN A 181 7.90 -0.87 5.81
N SER A 182 8.80 -0.56 4.89
CA SER A 182 8.55 0.26 3.71
C SER A 182 8.18 -0.58 2.49
N CYS A 183 7.32 -0.03 1.65
CA CYS A 183 6.91 -0.68 0.41
C CYS A 183 8.01 -0.64 -0.62
N MET A 184 8.08 -1.69 -1.43
CA MET A 184 9.11 -1.83 -2.44
C MET A 184 8.61 -2.59 -3.66
N SER A 185 9.35 -2.45 -4.77
CA SER A 185 9.10 -3.25 -5.97
C SER A 185 9.43 -4.72 -5.72
N MET A 186 8.81 -5.62 -6.48
CA MET A 186 9.07 -7.06 -6.42
C MET A 186 10.57 -7.39 -6.53
N ARG A 187 11.27 -6.76 -7.49
CA ARG A 187 12.72 -6.92 -7.68
C ARG A 187 13.53 -6.53 -6.44
N ARG A 188 13.15 -5.43 -5.79
CA ARG A 188 13.81 -4.98 -4.56
C ARG A 188 13.50 -5.91 -3.40
N CYS A 189 12.27 -6.44 -3.33
CA CYS A 189 11.89 -7.45 -2.35
C CYS A 189 12.76 -8.71 -2.48
N HIS A 190 12.92 -9.24 -3.70
CA HIS A 190 13.81 -10.36 -3.98
C HIS A 190 15.23 -10.11 -3.43
N GLN A 191 15.86 -9.01 -3.86
CA GLN A 191 17.21 -8.64 -3.43
C GLN A 191 17.33 -8.45 -1.91
N SER A 192 16.32 -7.83 -1.30
CA SER A 192 16.29 -7.65 0.16
C SER A 192 16.15 -8.98 0.89
N CYS A 193 15.32 -9.90 0.41
CA CYS A 193 15.17 -11.23 1.02
C CYS A 193 16.41 -12.11 0.83
N GLU A 194 17.10 -12.01 -0.30
CA GLU A 194 18.42 -12.63 -0.48
C GLU A 194 19.44 -12.08 0.52
N SER A 195 19.48 -10.75 0.71
CA SER A 195 20.45 -10.11 1.60
C SER A 195 20.30 -10.49 3.08
N VAL A 196 19.10 -10.91 3.50
CA VAL A 196 18.83 -11.40 4.86
C VAL A 196 18.90 -12.93 4.95
N GLY A 197 19.25 -13.62 3.87
CA GLY A 197 19.46 -15.08 3.85
C GLY A 197 18.18 -15.92 3.80
N SER A 198 17.05 -15.34 3.37
CA SER A 198 15.76 -16.02 3.30
C SER A 198 15.78 -17.21 2.32
N THR A 199 14.87 -18.18 2.50
CA THR A 199 14.70 -19.29 1.55
C THR A 199 13.72 -18.98 0.44
N LYS A 200 12.62 -18.31 0.79
CA LYS A 200 11.57 -17.90 -0.15
C LYS A 200 11.19 -16.46 0.13
N TYR A 201 10.48 -15.83 -0.78
CA TYR A 201 9.81 -14.57 -0.49
C TYR A 201 8.39 -14.52 -1.06
N ARG A 202 7.59 -13.64 -0.45
CA ARG A 202 6.26 -13.28 -0.90
C ARG A 202 6.23 -11.77 -1.08
N TRP A 203 5.90 -11.33 -2.29
CA TRP A 203 5.67 -9.93 -2.59
C TRP A 203 4.18 -9.69 -2.84
N PHE A 204 3.56 -8.88 -2.00
CA PHE A 204 2.16 -8.50 -2.16
C PHE A 204 2.02 -7.36 -3.15
N HIS A 205 0.93 -7.34 -3.91
CA HIS A 205 0.73 -6.37 -4.98
C HIS A 205 0.51 -4.93 -4.46
N ASN A 206 0.29 -4.77 -3.16
CA ASN A 206 0.35 -3.46 -2.48
C ASN A 206 1.79 -2.99 -2.15
N GLY A 207 2.82 -3.71 -2.59
CA GLY A 207 4.22 -3.40 -2.36
C GLY A 207 4.79 -3.91 -1.03
N CYS A 208 4.00 -4.64 -0.23
CA CYS A 208 4.49 -5.25 1.00
C CYS A 208 5.43 -6.43 0.68
N CYS A 209 6.59 -6.47 1.33
CA CYS A 209 7.60 -7.50 1.14
C CYS A 209 7.73 -8.38 2.39
N GLN A 210 7.58 -9.69 2.20
CA GLN A 210 7.75 -10.70 3.23
C GLN A 210 8.85 -11.69 2.81
N CYS A 211 9.87 -11.82 3.65
CA CYS A 211 10.91 -12.83 3.52
C CYS A 211 10.55 -14.03 4.40
N VAL A 212 10.59 -15.22 3.83
CA VAL A 212 10.15 -16.47 4.47
C VAL A 212 11.36 -17.30 4.88
N GLY A 213 11.38 -17.69 6.15
CA GLY A 213 12.47 -18.43 6.75
C GLY A 213 12.54 -19.90 6.35
N PRO A 214 13.65 -20.57 6.69
CA PRO A 214 13.90 -21.97 6.37
C PRO A 214 12.94 -22.94 7.07
N ASP A 215 12.38 -22.54 8.22
CA ASP A 215 11.55 -23.39 9.06
C ASP A 215 10.05 -23.37 8.64
N CYS A 216 9.74 -22.71 7.52
CA CYS A 216 8.40 -22.61 6.94
C CYS A 216 8.17 -23.64 5.83
N HIS A 217 7.04 -24.37 5.87
CA HIS A 217 6.70 -25.37 4.85
C HIS A 217 6.29 -24.72 3.53
N GLY A 218 5.35 -23.77 3.54
CA GLY A 218 4.98 -22.98 2.36
C GLY A 218 5.65 -21.60 2.30
N TYR A 219 4.85 -20.57 2.00
CA TYR A 219 5.30 -19.20 1.71
C TYR A 219 4.85 -18.19 2.78
N GLY A 220 4.87 -18.61 4.04
CA GLY A 220 4.50 -17.77 5.19
C GLY A 220 3.04 -17.30 5.15
N SER A 221 2.76 -16.23 5.92
CA SER A 221 1.41 -15.67 6.04
C SER A 221 0.88 -15.08 4.73
N LYS A 222 -0.43 -15.27 4.49
CA LYS A 222 -1.17 -14.70 3.36
C LYS A 222 -1.57 -13.23 3.55
N GLU A 223 -1.17 -12.59 4.65
CA GLU A 223 -1.54 -11.21 4.96
C GLU A 223 -0.37 -10.21 4.76
N PRO A 224 -0.62 -9.05 4.11
CA PRO A 224 0.37 -7.99 3.90
C PRO A 224 0.50 -7.05 5.11
N ILE A 225 1.19 -7.48 6.17
CA ILE A 225 1.23 -6.79 7.48
C ILE A 225 2.27 -5.64 7.52
N CYS A 226 2.93 -5.28 6.41
CA CYS A 226 3.93 -4.22 6.37
C CYS A 226 3.40 -2.87 6.89
N ARG A 227 4.15 -2.21 7.79
CA ARG A 227 3.72 -1.00 8.51
C ARG A 227 3.33 0.18 7.60
N GLN A 228 4.00 0.35 6.46
CA GLN A 228 3.83 1.53 5.59
C GLN A 228 3.12 1.24 4.26
N CYS A 229 2.57 0.02 4.08
CA CYS A 229 1.93 -0.39 2.82
C CYS A 229 0.40 -0.51 2.90
N GLN A 230 -0.17 -0.04 4.00
CA GLN A 230 -1.61 0.05 4.14
C GLN A 230 -2.12 1.18 3.23
N THR A 231 -3.12 0.88 2.41
CA THR A 231 -3.89 1.86 1.66
C THR A 231 -4.42 2.89 2.67
N LYS A 232 -4.18 4.18 2.45
CA LYS A 232 -4.41 5.28 3.43
C LYS A 232 -5.85 5.46 3.94
N GLU A 233 -6.78 4.56 3.66
CA GLU A 233 -8.18 4.64 4.08
C GLU A 233 -8.51 4.01 5.43
N MET A 234 -7.55 3.38 6.13
CA MET A 234 -7.84 2.73 7.43
C MET A 234 -7.39 3.52 8.67
N MET A 235 -6.74 4.70 8.50
CA MET A 235 -6.27 5.50 9.64
C MET A 235 -7.30 6.54 10.13
N SER A 236 -8.44 6.76 9.46
CA SER A 236 -9.41 7.81 9.86
C SER A 236 -10.68 7.33 10.57
N GLU A 237 -10.89 6.05 10.82
CA GLU A 237 -12.05 5.55 11.59
C GLU A 237 -11.59 4.90 12.91
N GLY A 238 -10.91 5.70 13.73
CA GLY A 238 -10.45 5.29 15.05
C GLY A 238 -10.47 6.41 16.08
N LYS A 239 -11.22 7.50 15.87
CA LYS A 239 -11.48 8.51 16.93
C LYS A 239 -12.63 9.47 16.60
N ARG A 240 -13.88 9.00 16.58
CA ARG A 240 -15.03 9.91 16.76
C ARG A 240 -16.28 9.25 17.33
N GLU A 241 -16.15 8.56 18.45
CA GLU A 241 -17.27 8.38 19.37
C GLU A 241 -16.78 8.56 20.80
N ARG A 242 -16.83 9.81 21.28
CA ARG A 242 -17.20 10.23 22.64
C ARG A 242 -16.83 11.70 22.80
N ALA A 243 -17.68 12.57 22.30
CA ALA A 243 -17.85 13.93 22.79
C ALA A 243 -18.98 14.60 22.00
N THR A 244 -20.23 14.46 22.43
CA THR A 244 -21.15 15.60 22.63
C THR A 244 -22.44 15.11 23.30
N VAL A 245 -22.62 15.61 24.53
CA VAL A 245 -23.87 15.93 25.27
C VAL A 245 -24.92 14.83 25.41
#